data_AF-A0AAD3DIU4-F1
#
_entry.id   AF-A0AAD3DIU4-F1
#
_cell.length_a   1.000
_cell.length_b   1.000
_cell.length_c   1.000
_cell.angle_alpha   90.00
_cell.angle_beta   90.00
_cell.angle_gamma   90.00
#
_symmetry.space_group_name_H-M   'P 1'
#
loop_
_entity.id
_entity.type
_entity.pdbx_description
1 polymer ?
#
loop_
_entity_poly.entity_id
_entity_poly.type
_entity_poly.pdbx_seq_one_letter_code
_entity_poly.pdbx_strand_id
1 'polypeptide(L)'
;MQARAAWYGSIVRQVASWGYVVLQYTSLGVFPVVSDRIELEYLPPLLQWLSAQSAGNADSAADRLPANPLLGLADTSRLATMGHSRGGKLAALHYAGNILNISTAVLLDPIDNTDRAPEGPDYPSACKALAAANRTAAVVGAGISGRCNPLESNFRHFTSSLAPGSWQLVVRQVRCWEGLRECVFVSV
;
A
#
# COMPACT_ATOMS: atom_id res chain seq x y z
N MET A 1 7.42 -15.94 -3.99
CA MET A 1 7.15 -15.08 -5.15
C MET A 1 6.42 -13.85 -4.65
N GLN A 2 6.94 -12.67 -4.94
CA GLN A 2 6.31 -11.38 -4.67
C GLN A 2 5.17 -11.15 -5.67
N ALA A 3 4.09 -10.46 -5.29
CA ALA A 3 2.99 -10.19 -6.20
C ALA A 3 3.32 -9.15 -7.23
N ARG A 4 2.59 -9.29 -8.33
CA ARG A 4 2.60 -8.36 -9.44
C ARG A 4 1.45 -7.37 -9.26
N ALA A 5 1.73 -6.10 -9.53
CA ALA A 5 0.72 -5.05 -9.60
C ALA A 5 -0.50 -5.46 -10.42
N ALA A 6 -0.27 -6.13 -11.55
CA ALA A 6 -1.33 -6.56 -12.46
C ALA A 6 -2.41 -7.45 -11.81
N TRP A 7 -2.09 -8.18 -10.73
CA TRP A 7 -3.06 -9.04 -10.08
C TRP A 7 -4.16 -8.28 -9.31
N TYR A 8 -3.92 -7.01 -8.98
CA TYR A 8 -4.89 -6.14 -8.33
C TYR A 8 -5.64 -5.21 -9.30
N GLY A 9 -5.48 -5.44 -10.62
CA GLY A 9 -5.97 -4.53 -11.65
C GLY A 9 -7.48 -4.29 -11.62
N SER A 10 -8.30 -5.23 -11.15
CA SER A 10 -9.75 -5.02 -11.01
C SER A 10 -10.08 -3.97 -9.94
N ILE A 11 -9.49 -4.09 -8.75
CA ILE A 11 -9.67 -3.14 -7.65
C ILE A 11 -9.13 -1.77 -8.05
N VAL A 12 -7.96 -1.72 -8.68
CA VAL A 12 -7.36 -0.44 -9.10
C VAL A 12 -8.16 0.26 -10.17
N ARG A 13 -8.64 -0.46 -11.19
CA ARG A 13 -9.52 0.15 -12.19
C ARG A 13 -10.81 0.68 -11.56
N GLN A 14 -11.35 -0.01 -10.56
CA GLN A 14 -12.52 0.48 -9.83
C GLN A 14 -12.21 1.77 -9.07
N VAL A 15 -11.08 1.85 -8.36
CA VAL A 15 -10.65 3.08 -7.67
C VAL A 15 -10.41 4.21 -8.68
N ALA A 16 -9.69 3.94 -9.77
CA ALA A 16 -9.44 4.93 -10.81
C ALA A 16 -10.74 5.45 -11.46
N SER A 17 -11.77 4.60 -11.58
CA SER A 17 -13.09 5.02 -12.12
C SER A 17 -13.82 6.05 -11.25
N TRP A 18 -13.40 6.24 -10.00
CA TRP A 18 -13.93 7.29 -9.11
C TRP A 18 -13.20 8.64 -9.25
N GLY A 19 -12.27 8.75 -10.20
CA GLY A 19 -11.53 10.00 -10.47
C GLY A 19 -10.18 10.11 -9.78
N TYR A 20 -9.62 9.00 -9.30
CA TYR A 20 -8.28 8.96 -8.70
C TYR A 20 -7.22 8.56 -9.72
N VAL A 21 -6.02 9.12 -9.60
CA VAL A 21 -4.83 8.55 -10.26
C VAL A 21 -4.20 7.54 -9.31
N VAL A 22 -4.08 6.29 -9.77
CA VAL A 22 -3.56 5.19 -8.96
C VAL A 22 -2.18 4.79 -9.45
N LEU A 23 -1.18 4.95 -8.59
CA LEU A 23 0.17 4.44 -8.83
C LEU A 23 0.32 3.04 -8.24
N GLN A 24 0.65 2.07 -9.11
CA GLN A 24 1.07 0.73 -8.72
C GLN A 24 2.51 0.49 -9.17
N TYR A 25 3.27 -0.26 -8.38
CA TYR A 25 4.60 -0.72 -8.77
C TYR A 25 4.74 -2.22 -8.55
N THR A 26 5.67 -2.83 -9.28
CA THR A 26 6.10 -4.21 -9.05
C THR A 26 7.58 -4.16 -8.73
N SER A 27 7.98 -4.70 -7.58
CA SER A 27 9.39 -4.91 -7.30
C SER A 27 9.89 -6.07 -8.15
N LEU A 28 10.83 -5.81 -9.06
CA LEU A 28 11.39 -6.79 -9.99
C LEU A 28 12.60 -7.54 -9.40
N GLY A 29 12.69 -7.65 -8.07
CA GLY A 29 13.84 -8.24 -7.39
C GLY A 29 14.24 -9.60 -7.95
N VAL A 30 15.53 -9.76 -8.28
CA VAL A 30 16.18 -11.01 -8.71
C VAL A 30 16.34 -12.00 -7.53
N PHE A 31 16.17 -11.51 -6.30
CA PHE A 31 16.33 -12.20 -5.02
C PHE A 31 15.01 -12.22 -4.22
N PRO A 32 14.86 -13.04 -3.15
CA PRO A 32 13.62 -13.11 -2.36
C PRO A 32 13.20 -11.73 -1.83
N VAL A 33 11.89 -11.60 -1.56
CA VAL A 33 11.16 -10.44 -1.02
C VAL A 33 12.07 -9.38 -0.38
N VAL A 34 12.07 -8.17 -0.95
CA VAL A 34 12.80 -7.00 -0.42
C VAL A 34 12.34 -6.72 1.01
N SER A 35 13.24 -6.32 1.91
CA SER A 35 12.86 -5.97 3.28
C SER A 35 11.92 -4.76 3.32
N ASP A 36 11.11 -4.65 4.37
CA ASP A 36 10.18 -3.52 4.52
C ASP A 36 10.93 -2.20 4.54
N ARG A 37 12.06 -2.14 5.26
CA ARG A 37 12.90 -0.93 5.32
C ARG A 37 13.30 -0.42 3.93
N ILE A 38 13.75 -1.31 3.05
CA ILE A 38 14.18 -0.91 1.69
C ILE A 38 12.96 -0.55 0.82
N GLU A 39 11.88 -1.31 0.89
CA GLU A 39 10.70 -1.05 0.04
C GLU A 39 9.98 0.25 0.43
N LEU A 40 10.03 0.66 1.70
CA LEU A 40 9.55 1.96 2.15
C LEU A 40 10.32 3.14 1.51
N GLU A 41 11.51 2.92 0.96
CA GLU A 41 12.28 3.96 0.26
C GLU A 41 11.82 4.15 -1.19
N TYR A 42 10.93 3.29 -1.71
CA TYR A 42 10.48 3.37 -3.11
C TYR A 42 9.45 4.47 -3.34
N LEU A 43 8.68 4.83 -2.32
CA LEU A 43 7.57 5.77 -2.48
C LEU A 43 8.01 7.19 -2.87
N PRO A 44 9.03 7.82 -2.25
CA PRO A 44 9.48 9.15 -2.64
C PRO A 44 9.87 9.32 -4.12
N PRO A 45 10.75 8.47 -4.72
CA PRO A 45 11.08 8.60 -6.14
C PRO A 45 9.91 8.30 -7.07
N LEU A 46 9.00 7.40 -6.67
CA LEU A 46 7.77 7.11 -7.42
C LEU A 46 6.82 8.32 -7.47
N LEU A 47 6.67 9.04 -6.36
CA LEU A 47 5.89 10.29 -6.32
C LEU A 47 6.57 11.40 -7.11
N GLN A 48 7.89 11.53 -7.01
CA GLN A 48 8.64 12.51 -7.82
C GLN A 48 8.43 12.27 -9.32
N TRP A 49 8.50 11.01 -9.76
CA TRP A 49 8.19 10.63 -11.14
C TRP A 49 6.75 11.01 -11.52
N LEU A 50 5.77 10.70 -10.67
CA LEU A 50 4.37 11.02 -10.91
C LEU A 50 4.12 12.53 -11.01
N SER A 51 4.72 13.33 -10.13
CA SER A 51 4.65 14.79 -10.19
C SER A 51 5.26 15.33 -11.49
N ALA A 52 6.39 14.79 -11.93
CA ALA A 52 7.03 15.21 -13.19
C ALA A 52 6.18 14.86 -14.41
N GLN A 53 5.53 13.68 -14.43
CA GLN A 53 4.57 13.32 -15.47
C GLN A 53 3.36 14.26 -15.45
N SER A 54 2.82 14.58 -14.27
CA SER A 54 1.67 15.50 -14.14
C SER A 54 2.00 16.92 -14.63
N ALA A 55 3.20 17.41 -14.36
CA ALA A 55 3.65 18.75 -14.71
C ALA A 55 4.04 18.90 -16.20
N GLY A 56 4.11 17.82 -16.96
CA GLY A 56 4.62 17.85 -18.34
C GLY A 56 6.13 18.04 -18.45
N ASN A 57 6.86 17.98 -17.33
CA ASN A 57 8.31 18.17 -17.26
C ASN A 57 9.09 16.88 -17.55
N ALA A 58 8.59 16.06 -18.48
CA ALA A 58 9.25 14.79 -18.83
C ALA A 58 10.53 15.07 -19.64
N ASP A 59 11.64 15.22 -18.93
CA ASP A 59 13.01 15.44 -19.41
C ASP A 59 13.62 14.23 -20.17
N SER A 60 12.81 13.46 -20.90
CA SER A 60 13.22 12.14 -21.41
C SER A 60 12.78 11.89 -22.84
N ALA A 61 13.45 12.48 -23.84
CA ALA A 61 13.51 12.00 -25.23
C ALA A 61 12.16 11.60 -25.90
N ALA A 62 11.03 12.04 -25.34
CA ALA A 62 9.67 11.60 -25.63
C ALA A 62 8.86 12.70 -26.33
N ASP A 63 9.56 13.65 -26.96
CA ASP A 63 9.07 14.61 -27.97
C ASP A 63 8.41 13.93 -29.20
N ARG A 64 8.15 12.62 -29.14
CA ARG A 64 7.49 11.83 -30.19
C ARG A 64 6.44 10.84 -29.67
N LEU A 65 6.10 10.85 -28.38
CA LEU A 65 4.96 10.08 -27.87
C LEU A 65 3.71 10.98 -27.79
N PRO A 66 2.51 10.45 -28.13
CA PRO A 66 1.26 11.20 -28.06
C PRO A 66 1.02 11.75 -26.66
N ALA A 67 0.18 12.80 -26.56
CA ALA A 67 -0.21 13.51 -25.35
C ALA A 67 0.00 12.71 -24.05
N ASN A 68 0.92 13.16 -23.20
CA ASN A 68 1.19 12.55 -21.90
C ASN A 68 -0.14 12.34 -21.14
N PRO A 69 -0.54 11.07 -20.90
CA PRO A 69 -1.86 10.75 -20.39
C PRO A 69 -2.05 11.18 -18.93
N LEU A 70 -1.00 11.61 -18.23
CA LEU A 70 -1.05 12.07 -16.84
C LEU A 70 -0.98 13.60 -16.71
N LEU A 71 -0.81 14.34 -17.82
CA LEU A 71 -0.67 15.79 -17.81
C LEU A 71 -1.85 16.45 -17.10
N GLY A 72 -1.58 17.16 -16.00
CA GLY A 72 -2.58 17.85 -15.18
C GLY A 72 -3.55 16.95 -14.41
N LEU A 73 -3.33 15.63 -14.36
CA LEU A 73 -4.27 14.70 -13.72
C LEU A 73 -3.88 14.32 -12.28
N ALA A 74 -2.60 14.35 -11.93
CA ALA A 74 -2.13 13.88 -10.62
C ALA A 74 -1.82 15.05 -9.67
N ASP A 75 -2.41 15.01 -8.47
CA ASP A 75 -2.17 15.96 -7.38
C ASP A 75 -1.44 15.28 -6.21
N THR A 76 -0.11 15.37 -6.19
CA THR A 76 0.70 14.75 -5.14
C THR A 76 0.63 15.46 -3.78
N SER A 77 -0.18 16.53 -3.65
CA SER A 77 -0.50 17.11 -2.33
C SER A 77 -1.61 16.34 -1.61
N ARG A 78 -2.35 15.48 -2.32
CA ARG A 78 -3.49 14.71 -1.81
C ARG A 78 -3.24 13.21 -1.90
N LEU A 79 -2.44 12.69 -0.97
CA LEU A 79 -2.06 11.28 -1.01
C LEU A 79 -2.96 10.43 -0.12
N ALA A 80 -3.30 9.23 -0.60
CA ALA A 80 -3.81 8.13 0.23
C ALA A 80 -3.03 6.86 -0.08
N THR A 81 -2.85 5.98 0.90
CA THR A 81 -2.23 4.66 0.68
C THR A 81 -3.24 3.53 0.78
N MET A 82 -2.98 2.47 0.04
CA MET A 82 -3.74 1.23 0.16
C MET A 82 -2.79 0.06 -0.03
N GLY A 83 -3.11 -1.10 0.51
CA GLY A 83 -2.30 -2.29 0.24
C GLY A 83 -2.88 -3.56 0.81
N HIS A 84 -2.46 -4.70 0.23
CA HIS A 84 -2.89 -6.03 0.65
C HIS A 84 -1.79 -6.85 1.32
N SER A 85 -2.11 -7.63 2.36
CA SER A 85 -1.16 -8.51 3.06
C SER A 85 0.04 -7.70 3.61
N ARG A 86 1.29 -8.06 3.29
CA ARG A 86 2.48 -7.25 3.59
C ARG A 86 2.44 -5.87 2.90
N GLY A 87 1.80 -5.73 1.73
CA GLY A 87 1.54 -4.41 1.13
C GLY A 87 0.64 -3.53 1.99
N GLY A 88 -0.30 -4.12 2.74
CA GLY A 88 -1.10 -3.41 3.74
C GLY A 88 -0.26 -2.90 4.90
N LYS A 89 0.73 -3.69 5.35
CA LYS A 89 1.74 -3.26 6.33
C LYS A 89 2.55 -2.05 5.84
N LEU A 90 3.07 -2.11 4.62
CA LEU A 90 3.83 -1.01 4.03
C LEU A 90 2.97 0.26 3.86
N ALA A 91 1.73 0.11 3.38
CA ALA A 91 0.77 1.21 3.28
C ALA A 91 0.50 1.86 4.65
N ALA A 92 0.34 1.05 5.70
CA ALA A 92 0.17 1.51 7.07
C ALA A 92 1.42 2.22 7.63
N LEU A 93 2.63 1.71 7.34
CA LEU A 93 3.89 2.32 7.77
C LEU A 93 4.11 3.69 7.11
N HIS A 94 3.85 3.81 5.81
CA HIS A 94 3.87 5.10 5.12
C HIS A 94 2.86 6.09 5.74
N TYR A 95 1.65 5.62 6.02
CA TYR A 95 0.59 6.44 6.61
C TYR A 95 0.93 6.89 8.04
N ALA A 96 1.42 5.98 8.87
CA ALA A 96 1.79 6.25 10.26
C ALA A 96 2.99 7.20 10.35
N GLY A 97 4.00 7.02 9.48
CA GLY A 97 5.19 7.87 9.46
C GLY A 97 4.90 9.30 8.97
N ASN A 98 3.85 9.49 8.18
CA ASN A 98 3.37 10.79 7.68
C ASN A 98 4.42 11.71 7.02
N ILE A 99 5.53 11.16 6.53
CA ILE A 99 6.62 11.93 5.91
C ILE A 99 6.14 12.66 4.64
N LEU A 100 5.10 12.13 4.00
CA LEU A 100 4.58 12.59 2.70
C LEU A 100 3.16 13.21 2.80
N ASN A 101 2.69 13.56 3.99
CA ASN A 101 1.32 14.08 4.21
C ASN A 101 0.21 13.15 3.68
N ILE A 102 0.37 11.83 3.85
CA ILE A 102 -0.66 10.85 3.47
C ILE A 102 -1.87 11.03 4.39
N SER A 103 -3.01 11.35 3.77
CA SER A 103 -4.25 11.74 4.45
C SER A 103 -5.01 10.55 5.03
N THR A 104 -4.98 9.39 4.38
CA THR A 104 -5.71 8.20 4.81
C THR A 104 -5.06 6.91 4.30
N ALA A 105 -5.44 5.79 4.90
CA ALA A 105 -5.05 4.45 4.48
C ALA A 105 -6.24 3.48 4.38
N VAL A 106 -6.22 2.61 3.37
CA VAL A 106 -7.14 1.48 3.22
C VAL A 106 -6.35 0.17 3.24
N LEU A 107 -6.51 -0.61 4.30
CA LEU A 107 -5.70 -1.80 4.55
C LEU A 107 -6.50 -3.06 4.22
N LEU A 108 -6.11 -3.78 3.17
CA LEU A 108 -6.75 -5.01 2.72
C LEU A 108 -6.06 -6.22 3.33
N ASP A 109 -6.75 -6.94 4.20
CA ASP A 109 -6.28 -8.10 4.96
C ASP A 109 -4.79 -7.98 5.36
N PRO A 110 -4.40 -6.86 6.01
CA PRO A 110 -3.00 -6.57 6.28
C PRO A 110 -2.41 -7.59 7.26
N ILE A 111 -1.10 -7.80 7.15
CA ILE A 111 -0.35 -8.69 8.02
C ILE A 111 0.87 -7.95 8.52
N ASP A 112 1.06 -7.92 9.83
CA ASP A 112 2.22 -7.29 10.43
C ASP A 112 3.42 -8.25 10.46
N ASN A 113 4.26 -8.18 11.49
CA ASN A 113 5.35 -9.11 11.69
C ASN A 113 4.87 -10.56 11.88
N THR A 114 5.61 -11.51 11.31
CA THR A 114 5.33 -12.96 11.41
C THR A 114 6.63 -13.70 11.72
N ASP A 115 6.58 -15.01 11.98
CA ASP A 115 7.78 -15.83 12.14
C ASP A 115 8.75 -15.76 10.95
N ARG A 116 8.25 -15.42 9.75
CA ARG A 116 9.09 -15.28 8.54
C ARG A 116 9.65 -13.88 8.32
N ALA A 117 9.05 -12.89 8.98
CA ALA A 117 9.46 -11.49 8.94
C ALA A 117 9.31 -10.94 10.37
N PRO A 118 10.13 -11.45 11.32
CA PRO A 118 10.03 -11.08 12.73
C PRO A 118 10.32 -9.59 12.88
N GLU A 119 9.74 -8.98 13.91
CA GLU A 119 9.95 -7.56 14.17
C GLU A 119 11.43 -7.24 14.38
N GLY A 120 11.91 -6.20 13.71
CA GLY A 120 13.28 -5.74 13.80
C GLY A 120 13.54 -4.54 12.88
N PRO A 121 14.80 -4.06 12.80
CA PRO A 121 15.15 -2.87 12.02
C PRO A 121 14.74 -2.93 10.54
N ASP A 122 14.78 -4.12 9.94
CA ASP A 122 14.39 -4.33 8.54
C ASP A 122 12.88 -4.59 8.34
N TYR A 123 12.16 -4.88 9.42
CA TYR A 123 10.73 -5.22 9.43
C TYR A 123 10.03 -4.53 10.63
N PRO A 124 9.87 -3.20 10.63
CA PRO A 124 9.19 -2.50 11.72
C PRO A 124 7.72 -2.93 11.83
N SER A 125 7.14 -2.88 13.04
CA SER A 125 5.72 -3.18 13.23
C SER A 125 4.83 -2.03 12.77
N ALA A 126 3.92 -2.31 11.84
CA ALA A 126 2.91 -1.34 11.41
C ALA A 126 1.88 -1.08 12.50
N CYS A 127 1.50 -2.09 13.28
CA CYS A 127 0.54 -1.95 14.38
C CYS A 127 1.07 -0.98 15.45
N LYS A 128 2.34 -1.14 15.87
CA LYS A 128 2.96 -0.20 16.82
C LYS A 128 3.06 1.21 16.26
N ALA A 129 3.43 1.35 14.99
CA ALA A 129 3.50 2.66 14.34
C ALA A 129 2.13 3.35 14.26
N LEU A 130 1.07 2.62 13.88
CA LEU A 130 -0.31 3.15 13.85
C LEU A 130 -0.80 3.56 15.24
N ALA A 131 -0.55 2.74 16.26
CA ALA A 131 -0.92 3.04 17.64
C ALA A 131 -0.21 4.31 18.15
N ALA A 132 1.09 4.46 17.87
CA ALA A 132 1.85 5.64 18.23
C ALA A 132 1.38 6.90 17.47
N ALA A 133 1.01 6.76 16.19
CA ALA A 133 0.53 7.85 15.38
C ALA A 133 -0.90 8.31 15.74
N ASN A 134 -1.68 7.46 16.42
CA ASN A 134 -3.07 7.70 16.80
C ASN A 134 -3.93 8.18 15.62
N ARG A 135 -3.87 7.44 14.49
CA ARG A 135 -4.55 7.78 13.24
C ARG A 135 -5.72 6.85 12.93
N THR A 136 -6.68 7.34 12.17
CA THR A 136 -7.83 6.55 11.70
C THR A 136 -7.58 5.98 10.31
N ALA A 137 -8.08 4.76 10.05
CA ALA A 137 -7.98 4.13 8.74
C ALA A 137 -9.15 3.17 8.50
N ALA A 138 -9.26 2.69 7.27
CA ALA A 138 -10.18 1.62 6.90
C ALA A 138 -9.44 0.28 6.85
N VAL A 139 -10.01 -0.77 7.45
CA VAL A 139 -9.46 -2.14 7.41
C VAL A 139 -10.49 -3.11 6.84
N VAL A 140 -10.12 -3.87 5.83
CA VAL A 140 -10.96 -4.92 5.23
C VAL A 140 -10.31 -6.27 5.47
N GLY A 141 -10.78 -7.05 6.44
CA GLY A 141 -10.22 -8.36 6.78
C GLY A 141 -10.90 -9.54 6.08
N ALA A 142 -10.15 -10.62 5.87
CA ALA A 142 -10.70 -11.91 5.45
C ALA A 142 -11.25 -12.68 6.66
N GLY A 143 -12.48 -13.21 6.54
CA GLY A 143 -13.14 -13.91 7.64
C GLY A 143 -12.53 -15.27 7.98
N ILE A 144 -11.83 -15.89 7.03
CA ILE A 144 -11.16 -17.18 7.22
C ILE A 144 -9.66 -16.94 7.31
N SER A 145 -9.09 -17.18 8.49
CA SER A 145 -7.66 -17.12 8.72
C SER A 145 -6.96 -18.39 8.22
N GLY A 146 -5.70 -18.25 7.81
CA GLY A 146 -4.87 -19.35 7.34
C GLY A 146 -3.40 -18.97 7.34
N ARG A 147 -2.58 -19.76 6.64
CA ARG A 147 -1.12 -19.59 6.60
C ARG A 147 -0.67 -18.23 6.07
N CYS A 148 -1.48 -17.60 5.22
CA CYS A 148 -1.18 -16.30 4.63
C CYS A 148 -1.79 -15.12 5.39
N ASN A 149 -2.50 -15.29 6.49
CA ASN A 149 -3.01 -14.20 7.33
C ASN A 149 -3.22 -14.71 8.77
N PRO A 150 -2.13 -15.12 9.44
CA PRO A 150 -2.24 -15.91 10.65
C PRO A 150 -2.70 -15.04 11.83
N LEU A 151 -3.35 -15.68 12.82
CA LEU A 151 -4.16 -14.99 13.83
C LEU A 151 -3.36 -14.02 14.71
N GLU A 152 -2.07 -14.31 14.89
CA GLU A 152 -1.13 -13.54 15.69
C GLU A 152 -0.67 -12.23 15.03
N SER A 153 -0.95 -12.01 13.74
CA SER A 153 -0.43 -10.86 12.99
C SER A 153 -1.40 -10.23 11.97
N ASN A 154 -2.62 -10.75 11.86
CA ASN A 154 -3.58 -10.31 10.84
C ASN A 154 -4.28 -8.97 11.15
N PHE A 155 -5.22 -8.62 10.28
CA PHE A 155 -6.04 -7.40 10.32
C PHE A 155 -6.66 -7.03 11.67
N ARG A 156 -6.91 -7.99 12.58
CA ARG A 156 -7.48 -7.70 13.90
C ARG A 156 -6.54 -6.88 14.76
N HIS A 157 -5.23 -7.09 14.62
CA HIS A 157 -4.22 -6.30 15.31
C HIS A 157 -4.19 -4.88 14.77
N PHE A 158 -4.24 -4.72 13.44
CA PHE A 158 -4.35 -3.40 12.81
C PHE A 158 -5.59 -2.63 13.30
N THR A 159 -6.77 -3.26 13.33
CA THR A 159 -7.97 -2.60 13.85
C THR A 159 -7.80 -2.17 15.31
N SER A 160 -7.20 -3.01 16.15
CA SER A 160 -6.97 -2.70 17.57
C SER A 160 -5.94 -1.59 17.77
N SER A 161 -5.04 -1.38 16.81
CA SER A 161 -3.99 -0.35 16.85
C SER A 161 -4.40 1.00 16.27
N LEU A 162 -5.54 1.08 15.59
CA LEU A 162 -6.01 2.33 15.00
C LEU A 162 -6.80 3.17 16.01
N ALA A 163 -6.85 4.49 15.77
CA ALA A 163 -7.58 5.42 16.62
C ALA A 163 -9.10 5.20 16.57
N PRO A 164 -9.85 5.61 17.62
CA PRO A 164 -11.31 5.64 17.60
C PRO A 164 -11.86 6.38 16.37
N GLY A 165 -12.95 5.86 15.78
CA GLY A 165 -13.51 6.37 14.53
C GLY A 165 -12.96 5.69 13.27
N SER A 166 -12.03 4.74 13.42
CA SER A 166 -11.61 3.85 12.33
C SER A 166 -12.73 2.92 11.89
N TRP A 167 -12.69 2.50 10.63
CA TRP A 167 -13.70 1.64 10.03
C TRP A 167 -13.16 0.24 9.77
N GLN A 168 -13.98 -0.78 10.02
CA GLN A 168 -13.64 -2.17 9.78
C GLN A 168 -14.75 -2.88 9.01
N LEU A 169 -14.36 -3.66 8.00
CA LEU A 169 -15.19 -4.64 7.32
C LEU A 169 -14.53 -6.01 7.38
N VAL A 170 -15.33 -7.06 7.59
CA VAL A 170 -14.86 -8.46 7.51
C VAL A 170 -15.69 -9.21 6.49
N VAL A 171 -15.01 -9.76 5.48
CA VAL A 171 -15.66 -10.58 4.45
C VAL A 171 -15.66 -12.03 4.92
N ARG A 172 -16.79 -12.51 5.45
CA ARG A 172 -16.86 -13.72 6.29
C ARG A 172 -16.44 -15.04 5.61
N GLN A 173 -16.65 -15.19 4.32
CA GLN A 173 -16.47 -16.46 3.60
C GLN A 173 -15.30 -16.45 2.61
N VAL A 174 -14.35 -15.53 2.78
CA VAL A 174 -13.12 -15.50 1.97
C VAL A 174 -11.90 -15.81 2.82
N ARG A 175 -10.91 -16.44 2.19
CA ARG A 175 -9.54 -16.60 2.70
C ARG A 175 -8.66 -15.55 2.04
N CYS A 176 -7.58 -15.17 2.71
CA CYS A 176 -6.49 -14.51 2.00
C CYS A 176 -6.01 -15.42 0.86
N TRP A 177 -5.83 -14.84 -0.33
CA TRP A 177 -5.33 -15.59 -1.46
C TRP A 177 -3.81 -15.69 -1.34
N GLU A 178 -3.30 -16.91 -1.12
CA GLU A 178 -1.86 -17.19 -0.94
C GLU A 178 -0.95 -16.75 -2.12
N GLY A 179 -1.56 -16.49 -3.28
CA GLY A 179 -0.95 -16.05 -4.51
C GLY A 179 -0.90 -14.53 -4.66
N LEU A 180 -1.55 -13.72 -3.82
CA LEU A 180 -1.49 -12.25 -3.84
C LEU A 180 -0.66 -11.75 -2.66
N ARG A 181 0.64 -11.50 -2.86
CA ARG A 181 1.53 -10.93 -1.84
C ARG A 181 2.08 -9.58 -2.26
N GLU A 182 1.59 -8.48 -1.70
CA GLU A 182 2.23 -7.16 -1.76
C GLU A 182 1.89 -6.32 -3.00
N CYS A 183 1.32 -5.14 -2.75
CA CYS A 183 1.33 -3.95 -3.59
C CYS A 183 0.91 -2.80 -2.68
N VAL A 184 1.64 -1.69 -2.74
CA VAL A 184 1.20 -0.41 -2.17
C VAL A 184 0.65 0.42 -3.32
N PHE A 185 -0.58 0.86 -3.16
CA PHE A 185 -1.21 1.82 -4.06
C PHE A 185 -1.09 3.19 -3.42
N VAL A 186 -0.78 4.17 -4.25
CA VAL A 186 -0.94 5.56 -3.85
C VAL A 186 -2.00 6.15 -4.74
N SER A 187 -3.04 6.66 -4.10
CA SER A 187 -4.10 7.40 -4.75
C SER A 187 -3.76 8.87 -4.63
N VAL A 188 -3.75 9.56 -5.77
CA VAL A 188 -3.58 11.01 -5.87
C VAL A 188 -4.79 11.65 -6.55
#